data_AF-A0A101J2J5-F1
#
_entry.id   AF-A0A101J2J5-F1
#
_cell.length_a   1.000
_cell.length_b   1.000
_cell.length_c   1.000
_cell.angle_alpha   90.00
_cell.angle_beta   90.00
_cell.angle_gamma   90.00
#
_symmetry.space_group_name_H-M   'P 1'
#
loop_
_entity.id
_entity.type
_entity.pdbx_description
1 polymer ?
#
loop_
_entity_poly.entity_id
_entity_poly.type
_entity_poly.pdbx_seq_one_letter_code
_entity_poly.pdbx_strand_id
1 'polypeptide(L)'
;VAVVLWGAAMGAQETILRAAIADYTHISKRGTAYGIFNTVYGAAWFAGSAFIGWAYTVAVPLVVGFLVTMQVGALVAFARVRHGFAAPA
;
A
#
# COMPACT_ATOMS: atom_id res chain seq x y z
N VAL A 1 19.74 -11.08 1.23
CA VAL A 1 18.98 -10.85 -0.01
C VAL A 1 17.55 -10.40 0.26
N ALA A 2 16.73 -11.17 1.00
CA ALA A 2 15.33 -10.81 1.29
C ALA A 2 15.15 -9.41 1.91
N VAL A 3 15.94 -9.07 2.94
CA VAL A 3 15.88 -7.75 3.61
C VAL A 3 16.25 -6.60 2.67
N VAL A 4 17.20 -6.82 1.74
CA VAL A 4 17.61 -5.81 0.75
C VAL A 4 16.50 -5.55 -0.25
N LEU A 5 15.86 -6.60 -0.77
CA LEU A 5 14.73 -6.48 -1.68
C LEU A 5 13.53 -5.80 -1.00
N TRP A 6 13.25 -6.19 0.25
CA TRP A 6 12.18 -5.57 1.03
C TRP A 6 12.46 -4.08 1.28
N GLY A 7 13.67 -3.73 1.70
CA GLY A 7 14.07 -2.34 1.94
C GLY A 7 14.02 -1.48 0.68
N ALA A 8 14.47 -2.02 -0.46
CA ALA A 8 14.40 -1.32 -1.75
C ALA A 8 12.95 -1.08 -2.18
N ALA A 9 12.09 -2.11 -2.08
CA ALA A 9 10.66 -1.99 -2.42
C ALA A 9 9.94 -0.99 -1.51
N MET A 10 10.13 -1.09 -0.19
CA MET A 10 9.54 -0.17 0.78
C MET A 10 10.04 1.27 0.59
N GLY A 11 11.34 1.46 0.39
CA GLY A 11 11.92 2.80 0.19
C GLY A 11 11.36 3.50 -1.06
N ALA A 12 11.20 2.75 -2.16
CA ALA A 12 10.56 3.25 -3.36
C ALA A 12 9.08 3.60 -3.11
N GLN A 13 8.32 2.67 -2.52
CA GLN A 13 6.89 2.84 -2.23
C GLN A 13 6.63 4.07 -1.35
N GLU A 14 7.37 4.20 -0.24
CA GLU A 14 7.18 5.27 0.73
C GLU A 14 7.49 6.66 0.15
N THR A 15 8.51 6.74 -0.71
CA THR A 15 8.90 7.97 -1.40
C THR A 15 7.85 8.39 -2.43
N ILE A 16 7.39 7.45 -3.26
CA ILE A 16 6.37 7.70 -4.28
C ILE A 16 5.06 8.16 -3.64
N LEU A 17 4.61 7.49 -2.57
CA LEU A 17 3.37 7.83 -1.88
C LEU A 17 3.40 9.27 -1.33
N ARG A 18 4.50 9.69 -0.69
CA ARG A 18 4.63 11.08 -0.21
C ARG A 18 4.64 12.11 -1.33
N ALA A 19 5.40 11.85 -2.40
CA ALA A 19 5.44 12.75 -3.54
C ALA A 19 4.04 12.94 -4.14
N ALA A 20 3.31 11.85 -4.36
CA ALA A 20 1.95 11.90 -4.90
C ALA A 20 0.99 12.74 -4.04
N ILE A 21 1.03 12.61 -2.71
CA ILE A 21 0.17 13.42 -1.81
C ILE A 21 0.50 14.91 -1.97
N ALA A 22 1.79 15.27 -2.05
CA ALA A 22 2.20 16.65 -2.24
C ALA A 22 1.76 17.21 -3.60
N ASP A 23 1.81 16.39 -4.66
CA ASP A 23 1.45 16.78 -6.02
C ASP A 23 -0.06 16.96 -6.20
N TYR A 24 -0.87 16.08 -5.59
CA TYR A 24 -2.34 16.14 -5.71
C TYR A 24 -3.03 17.08 -4.72
N THR A 25 -2.30 17.64 -3.74
CA THR A 25 -2.90 18.48 -2.69
C THR A 25 -2.39 19.91 -2.74
N HIS A 26 -3.33 20.86 -2.74
CA HIS A 26 -3.05 22.28 -2.59
C HIS A 26 -2.21 22.56 -1.32
N ILE A 27 -1.24 23.47 -1.41
CA ILE A 27 -0.24 23.76 -0.35
C ILE A 27 -0.87 23.96 1.04
N SER A 28 -2.00 24.67 1.11
CA SER A 28 -2.70 24.99 2.36
C SER A 28 -3.38 23.80 3.04
N LYS A 29 -3.62 22.69 2.32
CA LYS A 29 -4.31 21.49 2.83
C LYS A 29 -3.40 20.27 2.98
N ARG A 30 -2.11 20.39 2.66
CA ARG A 30 -1.15 19.28 2.71
C ARG A 30 -1.07 18.64 4.09
N GLY A 31 -1.08 19.43 5.16
CA GLY A 31 -1.05 18.90 6.54
C GLY A 31 -2.21 17.94 6.82
N THR A 32 -3.43 18.32 6.45
CA THR A 32 -4.62 17.46 6.60
C THR A 32 -4.57 16.24 5.69
N ALA A 33 -4.13 16.40 4.43
CA ALA A 33 -4.03 15.28 3.49
C ALA A 33 -3.01 14.23 3.97
N TYR A 34 -1.83 14.64 4.45
CA TYR A 34 -0.86 13.74 5.06
C TYR A 34 -1.40 13.10 6.34
N GLY A 35 -2.14 13.85 7.18
CA GLY A 35 -2.78 13.32 8.37
C GLY A 35 -3.73 12.18 8.05
N ILE A 36 -4.70 12.41 7.15
CA ILE A 36 -5.67 11.39 6.72
C ILE A 36 -4.94 10.19 6.11
N PHE A 37 -3.99 10.43 5.22
CA PHE A 37 -3.23 9.36 4.58
C PHE A 37 -2.50 8.49 5.60
N ASN A 38 -1.76 9.09 6.53
CA ASN A 38 -1.01 8.36 7.55
C ASN A 38 -1.93 7.60 8.50
N THR A 39 -3.08 8.15 8.86
CA THR A 39 -4.06 7.45 9.70
C THR A 39 -4.61 6.21 8.99
N VAL A 40 -5.02 6.34 7.72
CA VAL A 40 -5.54 5.20 6.95
C VAL A 40 -4.45 4.16 6.70
N TYR A 41 -3.25 4.60 6.30
CA TYR A 41 -2.11 3.72 6.05
C TYR A 41 -1.70 2.97 7.33
N GLY A 42 -1.58 3.67 8.45
CA GLY A 42 -1.27 3.07 9.74
C GLY A 42 -2.35 2.10 10.23
N ALA A 43 -3.63 2.46 10.08
CA ALA A 43 -4.74 1.57 10.43
C ALA A 43 -4.75 0.29 9.57
N ALA A 44 -4.50 0.42 8.26
CA ALA A 44 -4.40 -0.71 7.35
C ALA A 44 -3.19 -1.61 7.69
N TRP A 45 -2.03 -1.00 7.99
CA TRP A 45 -0.84 -1.72 8.42
C TRP A 45 -1.08 -2.50 9.72
N PHE A 46 -1.72 -1.85 10.69
CA PHE A 46 -2.08 -2.46 11.96
C PHE A 46 -3.05 -3.62 11.76
N ALA A 47 -4.15 -3.42 11.03
CA ALA A 47 -5.14 -4.46 10.76
C ALA A 47 -4.53 -5.65 10.01
N GLY A 48 -3.71 -5.40 8.98
CA GLY A 48 -3.01 -6.44 8.25
C GLY A 48 -2.03 -7.23 9.13
N SER A 49 -1.27 -6.53 9.98
CA SER A 49 -0.33 -7.17 10.90
C SER A 49 -1.03 -7.99 11.98
N ALA A 50 -2.15 -7.48 12.53
CA ALA A 50 -2.97 -8.20 13.50
C ALA A 50 -3.59 -9.46 12.88
N PHE A 51 -4.12 -9.35 11.65
CA PHE A 51 -4.65 -10.50 10.92
C PHE A 51 -3.57 -11.53 10.63
N ILE A 52 -2.41 -11.11 10.13
CA ILE A 52 -1.28 -12.02 9.87
C ILE A 52 -0.82 -12.70 11.16
N GLY A 53 -0.69 -11.95 12.26
CA GLY A 53 -0.30 -12.49 13.56
C GLY A 53 -1.27 -13.54 14.08
N TRP A 54 -2.58 -13.29 13.97
CA TRP A 54 -3.60 -14.29 14.28
C TRP A 54 -3.55 -15.50 13.31
N ALA A 55 -3.45 -15.26 12.00
CA ALA A 55 -3.41 -16.34 11.02
C ALA A 55 -2.19 -17.27 11.21
N TYR A 56 -1.07 -16.74 11.70
CA TYR A 56 0.12 -17.52 12.06
C TYR A 56 -0.14 -18.53 13.19
N THR A 57 -1.04 -18.25 14.14
CA THR A 57 -1.37 -19.20 15.22
C THR A 57 -2.31 -20.31 14.75
N VAL A 58 -3.03 -20.09 13.64
CA VAL A 58 -3.96 -21.05 13.06
C VAL A 58 -3.25 -21.96 12.06
N ALA A 59 -2.73 -21.39 10.96
CA ALA A 59 -2.06 -22.16 9.90
C ALA A 59 -1.26 -21.26 8.95
N VAL A 60 -0.02 -21.63 8.65
CA VAL A 60 0.83 -20.90 7.68
C VAL A 60 0.18 -20.75 6.29
N PRO A 61 -0.53 -21.75 5.73
CA PRO A 61 -1.23 -21.59 4.45
C PRO A 61 -2.25 -20.45 4.43
N LEU A 62 -2.87 -20.11 5.56
CA LEU A 62 -3.81 -18.99 5.65
C LEU A 62 -3.10 -17.65 5.45
N VAL A 63 -1.89 -17.50 6.02
CA VAL A 63 -1.03 -16.32 5.80
C VAL A 63 -0.68 -16.18 4.33
N VAL A 64 -0.25 -17.27 3.69
CA VAL A 64 0.09 -17.27 2.26
C VAL A 64 -1.12 -16.90 1.41
N GLY A 65 -2.28 -17.51 1.66
CA GLY A 65 -3.53 -17.21 0.94
C GLY A 65 -3.94 -15.74 1.06
N PHE A 66 -3.82 -15.16 2.26
CA PHE A 66 -4.11 -13.75 2.49
C PHE A 66 -3.15 -12.83 1.72
N LEU A 67 -1.84 -13.07 1.80
CA LEU A 67 -0.83 -12.27 1.10
C LEU A 67 -1.02 -12.32 -0.42
N VAL A 68 -1.26 -13.51 -0.98
CA VAL A 68 -1.52 -13.67 -2.42
C VAL A 68 -2.80 -12.93 -2.83
N THR A 69 -3.87 -13.03 -2.04
CA THR A 69 -5.14 -12.34 -2.32
C THR A 69 -4.96 -10.81 -2.31
N MET A 70 -4.25 -10.28 -1.32
CA MET A 70 -3.94 -8.84 -1.25
C MET A 70 -3.06 -8.39 -2.42
N GLN A 71 -2.05 -9.17 -2.80
CA GLN A 71 -1.17 -8.84 -3.92
C GLN A 71 -1.91 -8.85 -5.26
N VAL A 72 -2.77 -9.85 -5.49
CA VAL A 72 -3.63 -9.92 -6.68
C VAL A 72 -4.61 -8.74 -6.70
N GLY A 73 -5.23 -8.41 -5.57
CA GLY A 73 -6.10 -7.24 -5.43
C GLY A 73 -5.38 -5.93 -5.79
N ALA A 74 -4.14 -5.76 -5.34
CA ALA A 74 -3.31 -4.61 -5.67
C ALA A 74 -2.99 -4.53 -7.18
N LEU A 75 -2.63 -5.65 -7.80
CA LEU A 75 -2.38 -5.72 -9.25
C LEU A 75 -3.63 -5.38 -10.06
N VAL A 76 -4.79 -5.89 -9.64
CA VAL A 76 -6.07 -5.60 -10.26
C VAL A 76 -6.45 -4.12 -10.10
N ALA A 77 -6.26 -3.53 -8.93
CA ALA A 77 -6.50 -2.11 -8.69
C ALA A 77 -5.57 -1.25 -9.56
N PHE A 78 -4.28 -1.57 -9.60
CA PHE A 78 -3.31 -0.91 -10.47
C PHE A 78 -3.69 -1.03 -11.94
N ALA A 79 -4.09 -2.23 -12.39
CA ALA A 79 -4.57 -2.46 -13.75
C ALA A 79 -5.79 -1.59 -14.09
N ARG A 80 -6.78 -1.48 -13.19
CA ARG A 80 -7.94 -0.61 -13.42
C ARG A 80 -7.57 0.86 -13.52
N VAL A 81 -6.66 1.34 -12.67
CA VAL A 81 -6.26 2.76 -12.68
C VAL A 81 -5.41 3.10 -13.90
N ARG A 82 -4.46 2.23 -14.30
CA ARG A 82 -3.63 2.48 -15.51
C ARG A 82 -4.44 2.55 -16.80
N HIS A 83 -5.55 1.83 -16.91
CA HIS A 83 -6.42 1.88 -18.09
C HIS A 83 -7.11 3.25 -18.24
N GLY A 84 -7.28 4.01 -17.16
CA GLY A 84 -7.81 5.38 -17.20
C GLY A 84 -6.80 6.44 -17.65
N PHE A 85 -5.49 6.18 -17.55
CA PHE A 85 -4.42 7.09 -17.99
C PHE A 85 -3.96 6.85 -19.44
N ALA A 86 -4.37 5.73 -20.07
CA ALA A 86 -4.00 5.37 -21.44
C ALA A 86 -4.87 6.02 -22.55
N ALA A 87 -5.57 7.12 -22.23
CA ALA A 87 -6.12 8.03 -23.23
C ALA A 87 -5.75 9.46 -22.81
N PRO A 88 -4.74 10.03 -23.49
CA PRO A 88 -5.03 11.10 -24.45
C PRO A 88 -4.34 10.86 -25.81
N ALA A 89 -5.10 11.16 -26.87
CA ALA A 89 -4.61 11.45 -28.20
C ALA A 89 -3.92 12.82 -28.25
#